data_AF-A0A0M3BC72-F1
#
_entry.id   AF-A0A0M3BC72-F1
#
_cell.length_a   1.000
_cell.length_b   1.000
_cell.length_c   1.000
_cell.angle_alpha   90.00
_cell.angle_beta   90.00
_cell.angle_gamma   90.00
#
_symmetry.space_group_name_H-M   'P 1'
#
loop_
_entity.id
_entity.type
_entity.pdbx_description
1 polymer ?
#
loop_
_entity_poly.entity_id
_entity_poly.type
_entity_poly.pdbx_seq_one_letter_code
_entity_poly.pdbx_strand_id
1 'polypeptide(L)'
;MSDIGELLQDHIDAVSSKDAQWGVDDCSPWADEWQAMFTGERVIPEPDWHSWEEAEAKISAAGSLCALWEEALIGELLWETGAPEFGDVGIINTRIAGQVSGIFLDHGRFVWRVRRGVSMLMPREIVKVWTFQK
;
A
#
# COMPACT_ATOMS: atom_id res chain seq x y z
N MET A 1 24.44 -0.53 -1.54
CA MET A 1 23.02 -0.80 -1.25
C MET A 1 22.40 0.56 -1.06
N SER A 2 21.47 0.95 -1.93
CA SER A 2 20.77 2.23 -1.77
C SER A 2 20.04 2.23 -0.42
N ASP A 3 20.07 3.36 0.27
CA ASP A 3 19.35 3.52 1.53
C ASP A 3 17.84 3.40 1.25
N ILE A 4 17.13 2.58 2.02
CA ILE A 4 15.67 2.42 1.89
C ILE A 4 14.96 3.77 1.99
N GLY A 5 15.53 4.72 2.76
CA GLY A 5 15.03 6.09 2.84
C GLY A 5 15.11 6.85 1.51
N GLU A 6 16.23 6.72 0.79
CA GLU A 6 16.41 7.35 -0.53
C GLU A 6 15.47 6.72 -1.56
N LEU A 7 15.37 5.38 -1.57
CA LEU A 7 14.46 4.67 -2.46
C LEU A 7 12.99 5.04 -2.22
N LEU A 8 12.57 5.16 -0.95
CA LEU A 8 11.19 5.52 -0.63
C LEU A 8 10.89 6.97 -1.01
N GLN A 9 11.86 7.87 -0.81
CA GLN A 9 11.74 9.26 -1.25
C GLN A 9 11.59 9.34 -2.77
N ASP A 10 12.42 8.61 -3.53
CA ASP A 10 12.31 8.53 -4.98
C ASP A 10 10.95 7.95 -5.43
N HIS A 11 10.46 6.90 -4.74
CA HIS A 11 9.16 6.28 -5.03
C HIS A 11 7.99 7.25 -4.81
N ILE A 12 8.06 8.08 -3.77
CA ILE A 12 7.08 9.14 -3.48
C ILE A 12 7.19 10.26 -4.53
N ASP A 13 8.40 10.72 -4.83
CA ASP A 13 8.63 11.85 -5.74
C ASP A 13 8.23 11.52 -7.18
N ALA A 14 8.38 10.26 -7.59
CA ALA A 14 7.95 9.75 -8.89
C ALA A 14 6.46 9.97 -9.18
N VAL A 15 5.61 10.08 -8.14
CA VAL A 15 4.16 10.26 -8.28
C VAL A 15 3.64 11.61 -7.75
N SER A 16 4.48 12.40 -7.07
CA SER A 16 4.14 13.64 -6.35
C SER A 16 3.25 14.64 -7.12
N SER A 17 3.43 14.75 -8.43
CA SER A 17 2.71 15.69 -9.29
C SER A 17 1.72 15.03 -10.27
N LYS A 18 1.64 13.70 -10.25
CA LYS A 18 0.88 12.88 -11.21
C LYS A 18 -0.50 12.50 -10.67
N ASP A 19 -1.46 12.44 -11.58
CA ASP A 19 -2.76 11.84 -11.30
C ASP A 19 -2.61 10.31 -11.24
N ALA A 20 -3.32 9.67 -10.31
CA ALA A 20 -3.35 8.22 -10.19
C ALA A 20 -4.23 7.59 -11.27
N GLN A 21 -3.82 6.43 -11.75
CA GLN A 21 -4.53 5.57 -12.68
C GLN A 21 -5.02 4.33 -11.92
N TRP A 22 -6.33 4.13 -11.92
CA TRP A 22 -6.97 2.98 -11.29
C TRP A 22 -6.46 1.66 -11.89
N GLY A 23 -6.03 0.75 -11.02
CA GLY A 23 -5.50 -0.56 -11.42
C GLY A 23 -4.05 -0.52 -11.92
N VAL A 24 -3.40 0.64 -11.89
CA VAL A 24 -2.02 0.81 -12.37
C VAL A 24 -1.13 1.34 -11.24
N ASP A 25 -1.47 2.50 -10.69
CA ASP A 25 -0.70 3.16 -9.65
C ASP A 25 -1.58 3.83 -8.57
N ASP A 26 -2.81 3.34 -8.36
CA ASP A 26 -3.62 3.70 -7.18
C ASP A 26 -3.06 3.05 -5.89
N CYS A 27 -3.71 3.27 -4.74
CA CYS A 27 -3.11 2.98 -3.44
C CYS A 27 -2.57 1.55 -3.28
N SER A 28 -3.29 0.54 -3.75
CA SER A 28 -2.88 -0.87 -3.64
C SER A 28 -1.75 -1.24 -4.61
N PRO A 29 -1.87 -1.02 -5.93
CA PRO A 29 -0.78 -1.33 -6.86
C PRO A 29 0.49 -0.54 -6.60
N TRP A 30 0.40 0.70 -6.12
CA TRP A 30 1.57 1.53 -5.79
C TRP A 30 2.31 1.05 -4.53
N ALA A 31 1.58 0.59 -3.50
CA ALA A 31 2.19 -0.02 -2.31
C ALA A 31 2.76 -1.42 -2.62
N ASP A 32 2.09 -2.18 -3.48
CA ASP A 32 2.58 -3.48 -3.95
C ASP A 32 3.82 -3.34 -4.85
N GLU A 33 3.91 -2.29 -5.66
CA GLU A 33 5.14 -1.97 -6.39
C GLU A 33 6.33 -1.76 -5.48
N TRP A 34 6.12 -1.00 -4.39
CA TRP A 34 7.16 -0.73 -3.42
C TRP A 34 7.74 -2.00 -2.80
N GLN A 35 6.89 -2.88 -2.27
CA GLN A 35 7.38 -4.13 -1.66
C GLN A 35 8.06 -5.04 -2.70
N ALA A 36 7.56 -5.06 -3.94
CA ALA A 36 8.12 -5.85 -5.03
C ALA A 36 9.55 -5.45 -5.41
N MET A 37 9.96 -4.20 -5.13
CA MET A 37 11.36 -3.78 -5.32
C MET A 37 12.33 -4.56 -4.42
N PHE A 38 11.85 -5.12 -3.30
CA PHE A 38 12.65 -5.85 -2.31
C PHE A 38 12.40 -7.35 -2.34
N THR A 39 11.17 -7.77 -2.58
CA THR A 39 10.78 -9.19 -2.61
C THR A 39 10.94 -9.82 -4.00
N GLY A 40 11.01 -9.00 -5.06
CA GLY A 40 11.21 -9.43 -6.44
C GLY A 40 9.93 -9.76 -7.21
N GLU A 41 8.76 -9.76 -6.54
CA GLU A 41 7.47 -10.02 -7.18
C GLU A 41 6.32 -9.26 -6.52
N ARG A 42 5.30 -9.00 -7.33
CA ARG A 42 4.03 -8.38 -6.91
C ARG A 42 3.16 -9.43 -6.23
N VAL A 43 2.53 -9.09 -5.12
CA VAL A 43 1.60 -9.99 -4.43
C VAL A 43 0.18 -9.81 -4.96
N ILE A 44 -0.18 -8.60 -5.40
CA ILE A 44 -1.49 -8.35 -5.99
C ILE A 44 -1.45 -8.83 -7.44
N PRO A 45 -2.34 -9.74 -7.86
CA PRO A 45 -2.45 -10.12 -9.27
C PRO A 45 -2.83 -8.91 -10.12
N GLU A 46 -2.59 -8.98 -11.43
CA GLU A 46 -2.87 -7.88 -12.35
C GLU A 46 -4.28 -7.29 -12.11
N PRO A 47 -4.35 -6.03 -11.65
CA PRO A 47 -5.62 -5.40 -11.33
C PRO A 47 -6.56 -5.34 -12.55
N ASP A 48 -7.78 -5.82 -12.38
CA ASP A 48 -8.86 -5.77 -13.38
C ASP A 48 -9.91 -4.69 -13.05
N TRP A 49 -9.50 -3.61 -12.37
CA TRP A 49 -10.34 -2.43 -12.11
C TRP A 49 -9.76 -1.18 -12.79
N HIS A 50 -10.66 -0.31 -13.23
CA HIS A 50 -10.34 0.93 -13.95
C HIS A 50 -11.08 2.16 -13.39
N SER A 51 -11.82 1.97 -12.29
CA SER A 51 -12.59 3.01 -11.60
C SER A 51 -12.64 2.76 -10.10
N TRP A 52 -13.05 3.79 -9.35
CA TRP A 52 -13.30 3.65 -7.91
C TRP A 52 -14.44 2.66 -7.65
N GLU A 53 -15.52 2.73 -8.44
CA GLU A 53 -16.71 1.91 -8.27
C GLU A 53 -16.41 0.41 -8.46
N GLU A 54 -15.54 0.07 -9.41
CA GLU A 54 -15.09 -1.31 -9.60
C GLU A 54 -14.18 -1.79 -8.46
N ALA A 55 -13.26 -0.93 -8.00
CA ALA A 55 -12.40 -1.24 -6.86
C ALA A 55 -13.21 -1.45 -5.58
N GLU A 56 -14.19 -0.58 -5.32
CA GLU A 56 -15.12 -0.66 -4.19
C GLU A 56 -15.98 -1.93 -4.25
N ALA A 57 -16.48 -2.29 -5.44
CA ALA A 57 -17.24 -3.53 -5.62
C ALA A 57 -16.40 -4.77 -5.26
N LYS A 58 -15.12 -4.79 -5.65
CA LYS A 58 -14.18 -5.87 -5.29
C LYS A 58 -13.89 -5.93 -3.81
N ILE A 59 -13.61 -4.77 -3.19
CA ILE A 59 -13.41 -4.65 -1.74
C ILE A 59 -14.65 -5.15 -1.00
N SER A 60 -15.84 -4.75 -1.43
CA SER A 60 -17.09 -5.18 -0.83
C SER A 60 -17.36 -6.67 -1.01
N ALA A 61 -17.01 -7.27 -2.15
CA ALA A 61 -17.19 -8.69 -2.41
C ALA A 61 -16.27 -9.57 -1.54
N ALA A 62 -15.04 -9.11 -1.29
CA ALA A 62 -14.10 -9.75 -0.37
C ALA A 62 -14.37 -9.42 1.11
N GLY A 63 -15.27 -8.47 1.38
CA GLY A 63 -15.62 -8.00 2.72
C GLY A 63 -14.71 -6.91 3.28
N SER A 64 -13.46 -6.79 2.82
CA SER A 64 -12.58 -5.66 3.15
C SER A 64 -11.37 -5.59 2.20
N LEU A 65 -10.66 -4.45 2.19
CA LEU A 65 -9.40 -4.33 1.46
C LEU A 65 -8.32 -5.23 2.10
N CYS A 66 -8.35 -5.39 3.42
CA CYS A 66 -7.47 -6.31 4.14
C CYS A 66 -7.65 -7.75 3.69
N ALA A 67 -8.89 -8.20 3.51
CA ALA A 67 -9.17 -9.55 3.02
C ALA A 67 -8.61 -9.75 1.61
N LEU A 68 -8.72 -8.76 0.71
CA LEU A 68 -8.11 -8.83 -0.63
C LEU A 68 -6.58 -8.98 -0.57
N TRP A 69 -5.92 -8.23 0.32
CA TRP A 69 -4.48 -8.37 0.51
C TRP A 69 -4.11 -9.72 1.11
N GLU A 70 -4.84 -10.21 2.12
CA GLU A 70 -4.59 -11.52 2.72
C GLU A 70 -4.79 -12.68 1.73
N GLU A 71 -5.80 -12.59 0.86
CA GLU A 71 -6.02 -13.55 -0.23
C GLU A 71 -4.92 -13.50 -1.30
N ALA A 72 -4.33 -12.32 -1.53
CA ALA A 72 -3.23 -12.14 -2.47
C ALA A 72 -1.89 -12.61 -1.90
N LEU A 73 -1.71 -12.50 -0.57
CA LEU A 73 -0.50 -12.84 0.17
C LEU A 73 -0.27 -14.35 0.39
N ILE A 74 -0.67 -15.19 -0.56
CA ILE A 74 -0.43 -16.65 -0.49
C ILE A 74 1.07 -16.90 -0.79
N GLY A 75 1.95 -16.66 0.20
CA GLY A 75 3.41 -16.82 0.06
C GLY A 75 4.23 -16.39 1.29
N GLU A 76 5.55 -16.64 1.26
CA GLU A 76 6.48 -16.35 2.37
C GLU A 76 7.20 -14.99 2.28
N LEU A 77 6.83 -14.11 1.33
CA LEU A 77 7.59 -12.89 1.03
C LEU A 77 7.39 -11.75 2.01
N LEU A 78 6.23 -11.71 2.65
CA LEU A 78 5.82 -10.66 3.56
C LEU A 78 5.36 -11.29 4.86
N TRP A 79 5.89 -10.77 5.98
CA TRP A 79 5.54 -11.25 7.32
C TRP A 79 4.64 -10.25 8.02
N GLU A 80 3.53 -10.72 8.58
CA GLU A 80 2.68 -9.88 9.42
C GLU A 80 3.44 -9.42 10.67
N THR A 81 3.34 -8.12 10.97
CA THR A 81 3.90 -7.51 12.18
C THR A 81 2.87 -6.62 12.87
N GLY A 82 2.96 -6.52 14.19
CA GLY A 82 2.14 -5.58 14.98
C GLY A 82 2.80 -4.22 15.22
N ALA A 83 4.08 -4.08 14.86
CA ALA A 83 4.87 -2.87 15.05
C ALA A 83 5.45 -2.44 13.70
N PRO A 84 4.87 -1.43 13.02
CA PRO A 84 5.36 -0.98 11.73
C PRO A 84 6.74 -0.33 11.84
N GLU A 85 7.62 -0.73 10.95
CA GLU A 85 8.93 -0.10 10.72
C GLU A 85 8.90 0.78 9.47
N PHE A 86 9.96 1.56 9.27
CA PHE A 86 10.10 2.40 8.08
C PHE A 86 10.14 1.52 6.82
N GLY A 87 9.28 1.82 5.85
CA GLY A 87 9.18 1.09 4.58
C GLY A 87 8.23 -0.11 4.59
N ASP A 88 7.69 -0.50 5.74
CA ASP A 88 6.67 -1.56 5.80
C ASP A 88 5.41 -1.16 5.04
N VAL A 89 4.70 -2.13 4.49
CA VAL A 89 3.41 -1.92 3.82
C VAL A 89 2.27 -2.30 4.74
N GLY A 90 1.12 -1.66 4.58
CA GLY A 90 -0.04 -2.07 5.35
C GLY A 90 -1.31 -1.33 5.01
N ILE A 91 -2.33 -1.62 5.80
CA ILE A 91 -3.67 -1.08 5.63
C ILE A 91 -4.06 -0.34 6.91
N ILE A 92 -4.58 0.86 6.72
CA ILE A 92 -5.09 1.71 7.80
C ILE A 92 -6.55 2.05 7.54
N ASN A 93 -7.28 2.36 8.61
CA ASN A 93 -8.61 2.94 8.49
C ASN A 93 -8.54 4.47 8.46
N THR A 94 -9.16 5.06 7.44
CA THR A 94 -9.34 6.50 7.31
C THR A 94 -10.81 6.86 7.43
N ARG A 95 -11.11 8.06 7.95
CA ARG A 95 -12.50 8.54 8.07
C ARG A 95 -13.14 8.89 6.73
N ILE A 96 -12.33 9.19 5.72
CA ILE A 96 -12.79 9.75 4.44
C ILE A 96 -12.91 8.66 3.38
N ALA A 97 -11.94 7.74 3.32
CA ALA A 97 -11.84 6.73 2.26
C ALA A 97 -12.03 5.30 2.77
N GLY A 98 -12.30 5.08 4.06
CA GLY A 98 -12.31 3.74 4.64
C GLY A 98 -10.89 3.16 4.69
N GLN A 99 -10.76 1.87 4.36
CA GLN A 99 -9.47 1.20 4.31
C GLN A 99 -8.63 1.68 3.12
N VAL A 100 -7.37 2.02 3.37
CA VAL A 100 -6.39 2.34 2.32
C VAL A 100 -5.10 1.59 2.59
N SER A 101 -4.46 1.11 1.53
CA SER A 101 -3.13 0.53 1.53
C SER A 101 -2.06 1.61 1.30
N GLY A 102 -0.85 1.37 1.78
CA GLY A 102 0.23 2.36 1.73
C GLY A 102 1.47 1.89 2.49
N ILE A 103 2.38 2.82 2.73
CA ILE A 103 3.73 2.56 3.25
C ILE A 103 3.91 3.32 4.56
N PHE A 104 4.49 2.65 5.57
CA PHE A 104 4.85 3.25 6.83
C PHE A 104 6.16 4.04 6.72
N LEU A 105 6.17 5.19 7.40
CA LEU A 105 7.28 6.13 7.48
C LEU A 105 7.73 6.26 8.94
N ASP A 106 8.81 7.01 9.16
CA ASP A 106 9.34 7.24 10.49
C ASP A 106 8.31 7.80 11.46
N HIS A 107 8.44 7.38 12.71
CA HIS A 107 7.58 7.75 13.82
C HIS A 107 6.12 7.29 13.65
N GLY A 108 5.89 6.24 12.87
CA GLY A 108 4.57 5.65 12.65
C GLY A 108 3.71 6.43 11.67
N ARG A 109 4.28 7.38 10.92
CA ARG A 109 3.57 8.08 9.85
C ARG A 109 3.24 7.08 8.73
N PHE A 110 2.25 7.42 7.92
CA PHE A 110 1.78 6.58 6.83
C PHE A 110 1.57 7.43 5.57
N VAL A 111 2.03 6.93 4.43
CA VAL A 111 1.86 7.55 3.12
C VAL A 111 1.08 6.62 2.21
N TRP A 112 0.13 7.16 1.46
CA TRP A 112 -0.56 6.41 0.42
C TRP A 112 -0.84 7.26 -0.80
N ARG A 113 -1.01 6.58 -1.94
CA ARG A 113 -1.41 7.22 -3.17
C ARG A 113 -2.83 7.75 -3.07
N VAL A 114 -3.00 9.01 -3.45
CA VAL A 114 -4.32 9.63 -3.64
C VAL A 114 -4.51 10.03 -5.10
N ARG A 115 -5.69 10.55 -5.45
CA ARG A 115 -6.04 10.95 -6.83
C ARG A 115 -4.93 11.75 -7.53
N ARG A 116 -4.22 12.63 -6.80
CA ARG A 116 -3.04 13.35 -7.31
C ARG A 116 -1.95 13.41 -6.25
N GLY A 117 -0.76 12.93 -6.55
CA GLY A 117 0.32 12.77 -5.59
C GLY A 117 0.04 11.73 -4.49
N VAL A 118 0.59 12.00 -3.30
CA VAL A 118 0.41 11.18 -2.11
C VAL A 118 -0.20 12.00 -0.98
N SER A 119 -0.80 11.32 -0.02
CA SER A 119 -1.21 11.91 1.26
C SER A 119 -0.45 11.25 2.39
N MET A 120 -0.12 12.02 3.43
CA MET A 120 0.61 11.56 4.61
C MET A 120 -0.19 11.88 5.88
N LEU A 121 -0.25 10.93 6.82
CA LEU A 121 -0.88 11.16 8.12
C LEU A 121 -0.28 10.27 9.22
N MET A 122 -0.73 10.51 10.45
CA MET A 122 -0.55 9.59 11.57
C MET A 122 -1.81 8.70 11.69
N PRO A 123 -1.72 7.38 11.43
CA PRO A 123 -2.88 6.51 11.47
C PRO A 123 -3.40 6.41 12.90
N ARG A 124 -4.72 6.49 13.04
CA ARG A 124 -5.40 6.28 14.34
C ARG A 124 -5.67 4.80 14.59
N GLU A 125 -5.83 4.05 13.51
CA GLU A 125 -6.17 2.65 13.51
C GLU A 125 -5.42 1.98 12.36
N ILE A 126 -4.52 1.09 12.73
CA ILE A 126 -3.80 0.22 11.81
C ILE A 126 -4.61 -1.08 11.76
N VAL A 127 -5.04 -1.46 10.56
CA VAL A 127 -5.78 -2.71 10.34
C VAL A 127 -4.79 -3.87 10.27
N LYS A 128 -3.73 -3.71 9.49
CA LYS A 128 -2.70 -4.73 9.30
C LYS A 128 -1.39 -4.10 8.80
N VAL A 129 -0.26 -4.72 9.14
CA VAL A 129 1.07 -4.37 8.65
C VAL A 129 1.79 -5.62 8.22
N TRP A 130 2.54 -5.51 7.12
CA TRP A 130 3.45 -6.53 6.65
C TRP A 130 4.83 -5.94 6.38
N THR A 131 5.85 -6.72 6.69
CA THR A 131 7.25 -6.36 6.49
C THR A 131 7.93 -7.34 5.53
N PHE A 132 8.88 -6.83 4.74
CA PHE A 132 9.85 -7.60 3.94
C PHE A 132 11.25 -7.56 4.56
N GLN A 133 11.39 -6.95 5.75
CA GLN A 133 12.66 -6.75 6.46
C GLN A 133 12.72 -7.77 7.60
N LYS A 134 13.55 -8.81 7.47
CA LYS A 134 13.70 -9.87 8.47
C LYS A 134 15.12 -9.97 9.01
#